data_AF-A0A7K2MPF6-F1
#
_entry.id   AF-A0A7K2MPF6-F1
#
_cell.length_a   1.000
_cell.length_b   1.000
_cell.length_c   1.000
_cell.angle_alpha   90.00
_cell.angle_beta   90.00
_cell.angle_gamma   90.00
#
_symmetry.space_group_name_H-M   'P 1'
#
loop_
_entity.id
_entity.type
_entity.pdbx_description
1 polymer ?
#
loop_
_entity_poly.entity_id
_entity_poly.type
_entity_poly.pdbx_seq_one_letter_code
_entity_poly.pdbx_strand_id
1 'polypeptide(L)'
;AAAVAAGVGPVAWGSDGGGSIRVPAALCGLVGIKPSIGRIPAAGCVDGDSTDGPIARTVLDAAMVFDVTAGHHPTDRFSVPKDTRSYVEAALAPGDLAGVRVAACRDLGQKVLDPEVRRVFDQALDDMRAAGAVVEEVEIQLPDSEVFFDHLNGYAYAELAEELEAGGVEVWPMIAEMAERGRKVTGRQVYAAFTSGKTEIYNAFAGALTGADVLVTPTTPVPAFPHAGDYGPRVLVDGQETAPLALLIHSMTEPPAHAGLPALS
;
A
#
# COMPACT_ATOMS: atom_id res chain seq x y z
N ALA A 1 2.48 -0.86 13.81
CA ALA A 1 2.81 -2.29 13.64
C ALA A 1 3.63 -2.86 14.81
N ALA A 2 4.88 -2.42 15.04
CA ALA A 2 5.77 -3.01 16.05
C ALA A 2 5.15 -3.21 17.44
N ALA A 3 4.42 -2.21 17.97
CA ALA A 3 3.73 -2.33 19.25
C ALA A 3 2.67 -3.45 19.29
N VAL A 4 1.96 -3.68 18.19
CA VAL A 4 0.94 -4.75 18.05
C VAL A 4 1.61 -6.12 17.94
N ALA A 5 2.68 -6.21 17.16
CA ALA A 5 3.48 -7.44 17.05
C ALA A 5 4.10 -7.83 18.40
N ALA A 6 4.58 -6.85 19.17
CA ALA A 6 5.14 -7.05 20.51
C ALA A 6 4.08 -7.31 21.61
N GLY A 7 2.79 -7.27 21.28
CA GLY A 7 1.71 -7.51 22.25
C GLY A 7 1.43 -6.35 23.22
N VAL A 8 1.98 -5.16 22.97
CA VAL A 8 1.73 -3.95 23.81
C VAL A 8 0.27 -3.52 23.72
N GLY A 9 -0.36 -3.72 22.56
CA GLY A 9 -1.78 -3.47 22.34
C GLY A 9 -2.37 -4.47 21.34
N PRO A 10 -3.71 -4.59 21.28
CA PRO A 10 -4.39 -5.46 20.32
C PRO A 10 -4.43 -4.85 18.90
N VAL A 11 -4.44 -3.52 18.81
CA VAL A 11 -4.65 -2.76 17.57
C VAL A 11 -3.74 -1.54 17.57
N ALA A 12 -3.27 -1.14 16.39
CA ALA A 12 -2.73 0.19 16.12
C ALA A 12 -3.52 0.88 15.01
N TRP A 13 -3.43 2.20 14.98
CA TRP A 13 -3.99 3.04 13.93
C TRP A 13 -2.86 3.57 13.05
N GLY A 14 -3.10 3.68 11.76
CA GLY A 14 -2.15 4.28 10.81
C GLY A 14 -2.87 4.94 9.65
N SER A 15 -2.11 5.70 8.87
CA SER A 15 -2.51 6.23 7.57
C SER A 15 -1.81 5.42 6.46
N ASP A 16 -2.36 5.41 5.25
CA ASP A 16 -1.83 4.68 4.10
C ASP A 16 -2.21 5.38 2.79
N GLY A 17 -1.26 6.16 2.25
CA GLY A 17 -1.29 6.68 0.89
C GLY A 17 -0.33 5.94 -0.05
N GLY A 18 0.83 5.51 0.44
CA GLY A 18 1.79 4.70 -0.31
C GLY A 18 1.90 3.24 0.15
N GLY A 19 1.29 2.87 1.27
CA GLY A 19 1.49 1.56 1.91
C GLY A 19 1.75 1.61 3.42
N SER A 20 1.63 2.77 4.06
CA SER A 20 2.07 2.96 5.46
C SER A 20 1.25 2.19 6.52
N ILE A 21 0.13 1.56 6.16
CA ILE A 21 -0.53 0.51 6.96
C ILE A 21 -0.02 -0.87 6.53
N ARG A 22 -0.06 -1.14 5.23
CA ARG A 22 0.19 -2.48 4.65
C ARG A 22 1.65 -2.93 4.75
N VAL A 23 2.60 -2.08 4.38
CA VAL A 23 4.04 -2.37 4.42
C VAL A 23 4.50 -2.76 5.83
N PRO A 24 4.27 -1.96 6.89
CA PRO A 24 4.70 -2.37 8.22
C PRO A 24 3.87 -3.52 8.79
N ALA A 25 2.64 -3.76 8.30
CA ALA A 25 1.89 -4.97 8.66
C ALA A 25 2.55 -6.23 8.08
N ALA A 26 2.86 -6.25 6.78
CA ALA A 26 3.57 -7.33 6.11
C ALA A 26 4.93 -7.64 6.77
N LEU A 27 5.76 -6.60 6.99
CA LEU A 27 7.09 -6.76 7.57
C LEU A 27 7.07 -7.20 9.05
N CYS A 28 5.94 -7.07 9.75
CA CYS A 28 5.76 -7.49 11.14
C CYS A 28 4.87 -8.73 11.31
N GLY A 29 4.39 -9.35 10.23
CA GLY A 29 3.47 -10.49 10.29
C GLY A 29 2.11 -10.16 10.93
N LEU A 30 1.51 -9.03 10.53
CA LEU A 30 0.24 -8.51 11.03
C LEU A 30 -0.76 -8.33 9.89
N VAL A 31 -2.03 -8.12 10.25
CA VAL A 31 -3.10 -7.71 9.33
C VAL A 31 -3.16 -6.19 9.27
N GLY A 32 -3.10 -5.62 8.07
CA GLY A 32 -3.23 -4.17 7.85
C GLY A 32 -4.28 -3.86 6.79
N ILE A 33 -5.31 -3.09 7.15
CA ILE A 33 -6.41 -2.75 6.22
C ILE A 33 -6.26 -1.30 5.73
N LYS A 34 -6.13 -1.14 4.42
CA LYS A 34 -6.32 0.14 3.72
C LYS A 34 -7.76 0.19 3.18
N PRO A 35 -8.64 1.04 3.75
CA PRO A 35 -10.00 1.18 3.25
C PRO A 35 -10.06 1.72 1.81
N SER A 36 -11.25 1.63 1.21
CA SER A 36 -11.63 2.52 0.11
C SER A 36 -11.64 3.97 0.62
N ILE A 37 -11.25 4.90 -0.25
CA ILE A 37 -11.27 6.33 0.07
C ILE A 37 -12.67 6.74 0.57
N GLY A 38 -12.70 7.49 1.68
CA GLY A 38 -13.92 7.98 2.32
C GLY A 38 -14.72 6.95 3.12
N ARG A 39 -14.33 5.67 3.14
CA ARG A 39 -15.01 4.62 3.94
C ARG A 39 -14.81 4.83 5.43
N ILE A 40 -13.58 5.15 5.84
CA ILE A 40 -13.25 5.69 7.15
C ILE A 40 -13.01 7.19 6.95
N PRO A 41 -13.76 8.06 7.64
CA PRO A 41 -13.60 9.50 7.45
C PRO A 41 -12.28 10.04 7.94
N ALA A 42 -11.67 10.94 7.15
CA ALA A 42 -10.44 11.64 7.51
C ALA A 42 -10.68 13.16 7.52
N ALA A 43 -11.03 13.71 8.68
CA ALA A 43 -11.38 15.13 8.81
C ALA A 43 -10.17 16.04 8.50
N GLY A 44 -10.35 16.98 7.58
CA GLY A 44 -9.28 17.89 7.16
C GLY A 44 -8.28 17.29 6.16
N CYS A 45 -8.44 16.01 5.78
CA CYS A 45 -7.63 15.41 4.73
C CYS A 45 -8.11 15.91 3.35
N VAL A 46 -7.17 16.47 2.59
CA VAL A 46 -7.39 16.84 1.18
C VAL A 46 -6.68 15.88 0.22
N ASP A 47 -5.98 14.86 0.72
CA ASP A 47 -5.40 13.86 -0.14
C ASP A 47 -6.47 12.86 -0.60
N GLY A 48 -6.49 12.58 -1.90
CA GLY A 48 -7.40 11.63 -2.53
C GLY A 48 -6.88 10.20 -2.52
N ASP A 49 -5.64 9.93 -2.10
CA ASP A 49 -5.04 8.59 -2.14
C ASP A 49 -4.82 8.00 -0.74
N SER A 50 -4.57 8.85 0.26
CA SER A 50 -4.35 8.42 1.64
C SER A 50 -5.65 8.12 2.40
N THR A 51 -5.62 7.06 3.18
CA THR A 51 -6.71 6.61 4.06
C THR A 51 -6.19 6.23 5.43
N ASP A 52 -7.04 6.31 6.45
CA ASP A 52 -6.70 5.80 7.78
C ASP A 52 -7.31 4.42 8.01
N GLY A 53 -6.63 3.58 8.80
CA GLY A 53 -7.12 2.23 9.06
C GLY A 53 -6.37 1.46 10.15
N PRO A 54 -6.90 0.28 10.52
CA PRO A 54 -6.36 -0.55 11.60
C PRO A 54 -5.20 -1.44 11.13
N ILE A 55 -4.27 -1.66 12.07
CA ILE A 55 -3.30 -2.76 12.05
C ILE A 55 -3.57 -3.64 13.27
N ALA A 56 -3.75 -4.95 13.08
CA ALA A 56 -4.06 -5.90 14.15
C ALA A 56 -3.36 -7.25 13.95
N ARG A 57 -3.45 -8.15 14.94
CA ARG A 57 -2.91 -9.53 14.82
C ARG A 57 -3.86 -10.49 14.10
N THR A 58 -5.14 -10.15 14.04
CA THR A 58 -6.17 -11.00 13.43
C THR A 58 -7.07 -10.18 12.54
N VAL A 59 -7.65 -10.83 11.52
CA VAL A 59 -8.66 -10.20 10.63
C VAL A 59 -9.87 -9.74 11.43
N LEU A 60 -10.28 -10.52 12.44
CA LEU A 60 -11.40 -10.18 13.31
C LEU A 60 -11.16 -8.89 14.10
N ASP A 61 -9.99 -8.73 14.73
CA ASP A 61 -9.65 -7.52 15.48
C ASP A 61 -9.65 -6.28 14.57
N ALA A 62 -9.09 -6.41 13.36
CA ALA A 62 -9.09 -5.32 12.38
C ALA A 62 -10.53 -4.98 11.92
N ALA A 63 -11.36 -6.00 11.67
CA ALA A 63 -12.76 -5.84 11.29
C ALA A 63 -13.61 -5.16 12.37
N MET A 64 -13.39 -5.50 13.66
CA MET A 64 -14.08 -4.86 14.79
C MET A 64 -13.81 -3.35 14.86
N VAL A 65 -12.56 -2.94 14.63
CA VAL A 65 -12.19 -1.52 14.58
C VAL A 65 -12.84 -0.87 13.36
N PHE A 66 -12.74 -1.52 12.21
CA PHE A 66 -13.28 -1.03 10.95
C PHE A 66 -14.80 -0.79 11.02
N ASP A 67 -15.56 -1.69 11.63
CA ASP A 67 -17.03 -1.56 11.81
C ASP A 67 -17.43 -0.31 12.62
N VAL A 68 -16.61 0.06 13.60
CA VAL A 68 -16.85 1.22 14.47
C VAL A 68 -16.45 2.52 13.78
N THR A 69 -15.37 2.51 13.01
CA THR A 69 -14.81 3.72 12.39
C THR A 69 -15.35 4.01 11.00
N ALA A 70 -15.91 3.02 10.32
CA ALA A 70 -16.49 3.20 8.98
C ALA A 70 -17.84 3.92 9.03
N GLY A 71 -18.02 4.92 8.17
CA GLY A 71 -19.27 5.65 8.07
C GLY A 71 -19.12 7.02 7.44
N HIS A 72 -20.23 7.77 7.44
CA HIS A 72 -20.25 9.12 6.91
C HIS A 72 -19.80 10.13 7.99
N HIS A 73 -19.01 11.13 7.60
CA HIS A 73 -18.73 12.31 8.41
C HIS A 73 -18.83 13.59 7.55
N PRO A 74 -19.59 14.62 8.00
CA PRO A 74 -19.90 15.80 7.17
C PRO A 74 -18.71 16.70 6.87
N THR A 75 -17.59 16.57 7.61
CA THR A 75 -16.38 17.38 7.40
C THR A 75 -15.34 16.70 6.51
N ASP A 76 -15.61 15.48 6.06
CA ASP A 76 -14.76 14.79 5.10
C ASP A 76 -15.41 14.86 3.71
N ARG A 77 -14.67 15.49 2.78
CA ARG A 77 -15.10 15.75 1.40
C ARG A 77 -15.25 14.50 0.56
N PHE A 78 -14.63 13.39 0.96
CA PHE A 78 -14.68 12.11 0.27
C PHE A 78 -15.60 11.10 0.94
N SER A 79 -16.16 11.46 2.10
CA SER A 79 -16.88 10.53 2.95
C SER A 79 -18.06 9.86 2.23
N VAL A 80 -18.15 8.53 2.35
CA VAL A 80 -19.23 7.75 1.76
C VAL A 80 -20.27 7.35 2.82
N PRO A 81 -21.53 7.09 2.43
CA PRO A 81 -22.55 6.59 3.35
C PRO A 81 -22.09 5.31 4.07
N LYS A 82 -22.47 5.17 5.35
CA LYS A 82 -22.22 3.95 6.11
C LYS A 82 -22.86 2.75 5.40
N ASP A 83 -22.08 1.71 5.20
CA ASP A 83 -22.58 0.43 4.67
C ASP A 83 -23.48 -0.23 5.73
N THR A 84 -24.50 -0.96 5.30
CA THR A 84 -25.39 -1.69 6.21
C THR A 84 -24.81 -3.05 6.60
N ARG A 85 -23.79 -3.53 5.88
CA ARG A 85 -23.09 -4.79 6.17
C ARG A 85 -22.11 -4.63 7.33
N SER A 86 -21.96 -5.66 8.16
CA SER A 86 -20.94 -5.72 9.20
C SER A 86 -19.67 -6.39 8.68
N TYR A 87 -18.53 -5.74 8.90
CA TYR A 87 -17.21 -6.30 8.62
C TYR A 87 -16.85 -7.42 9.60
N VAL A 88 -17.32 -7.36 10.85
CA VAL A 88 -17.18 -8.45 11.83
C VAL A 88 -17.93 -9.70 11.37
N GLU A 89 -19.17 -9.55 10.92
CA GLU A 89 -19.94 -10.68 10.37
C GLU A 89 -19.24 -11.29 9.15
N ALA A 90 -18.67 -10.45 8.27
CA ALA A 90 -17.89 -10.93 7.13
C ALA A 90 -16.62 -11.70 7.57
N ALA A 91 -15.91 -11.22 8.60
CA ALA A 91 -14.71 -11.87 9.13
C ALA A 91 -15.00 -13.21 9.84
N LEU A 92 -16.21 -13.39 10.35
CA LEU A 92 -16.67 -14.62 11.02
C LEU A 92 -17.44 -15.57 10.08
N ALA A 93 -17.76 -15.12 8.87
CA ALA A 93 -18.58 -15.88 7.94
C ALA A 93 -17.90 -17.22 7.62
N PRO A 94 -18.61 -18.36 7.76
CA PRO A 94 -18.09 -19.65 7.35
C PRO A 94 -18.02 -19.70 5.82
N GLY A 95 -16.98 -20.32 5.28
CA GLY A 95 -16.81 -20.48 3.85
C GLY A 95 -15.40 -20.92 3.49
N ASP A 96 -15.21 -21.24 2.22
CA ASP A 96 -13.91 -21.42 1.58
C ASP A 96 -13.80 -20.42 0.40
N LEU A 97 -12.81 -20.60 -0.46
CA LEU A 97 -12.64 -19.77 -1.66
C LEU A 97 -13.34 -20.37 -2.89
N ALA A 98 -14.28 -21.30 -2.72
CA ALA A 98 -14.92 -21.99 -3.83
C ALA A 98 -15.57 -21.02 -4.82
N GLY A 99 -15.04 -21.01 -6.05
CA GLY A 99 -15.54 -20.18 -7.13
C GLY A 99 -15.13 -18.70 -7.07
N VAL A 100 -14.35 -18.29 -6.07
CA VAL A 100 -13.73 -16.95 -6.03
C VAL A 100 -12.70 -16.88 -7.14
N ARG A 101 -12.83 -15.89 -8.03
CA ARG A 101 -11.89 -15.66 -9.13
C ARG A 101 -10.80 -14.70 -8.67
N VAL A 102 -9.57 -15.18 -8.68
CA VAL A 102 -8.40 -14.47 -8.18
C VAL A 102 -7.48 -14.13 -9.34
N ALA A 103 -7.27 -12.84 -9.59
CA ALA A 103 -6.22 -12.37 -10.48
C ALA A 103 -4.89 -12.30 -9.69
N ALA A 104 -3.90 -13.10 -10.04
CA ALA A 104 -2.60 -13.12 -9.37
C ALA A 104 -1.55 -12.37 -10.18
N CYS A 105 -0.91 -11.37 -9.58
CA CYS A 105 0.18 -10.62 -10.19
C CYS A 105 1.41 -10.61 -9.27
N ARG A 106 2.56 -11.06 -9.80
CA ARG A 106 3.75 -11.33 -8.97
C ARG A 106 4.52 -10.09 -8.57
N ASP A 107 4.56 -9.08 -9.45
CA ASP A 107 5.47 -7.95 -9.28
C ASP A 107 4.91 -6.59 -9.74
N LEU A 108 3.66 -6.55 -10.22
CA LEU A 108 3.04 -5.33 -10.78
C LEU A 108 3.92 -4.63 -11.84
N GLY A 109 4.73 -5.40 -12.59
CA GLY A 109 5.65 -4.85 -13.58
C GLY A 109 6.89 -4.15 -13.01
N GLN A 110 7.11 -4.21 -11.69
CA GLN A 110 8.24 -3.56 -11.00
C GLN A 110 9.55 -4.38 -11.05
N LYS A 111 9.50 -5.64 -11.53
CA LYS A 111 10.64 -6.52 -11.86
C LYS A 111 11.61 -6.89 -10.72
N VAL A 112 11.43 -6.34 -9.52
CA VAL A 112 12.19 -6.70 -8.32
C VAL A 112 11.29 -7.51 -7.40
N LEU A 113 11.64 -8.79 -7.20
CA LEU A 113 10.95 -9.67 -6.28
C LEU A 113 11.93 -10.68 -5.69
N ASP A 114 12.18 -10.59 -4.39
CA ASP A 114 13.06 -11.47 -3.64
C ASP A 114 12.64 -12.94 -3.78
N PRO A 115 13.58 -13.89 -3.94
CA PRO A 115 13.27 -15.31 -4.07
C PRO A 115 12.44 -15.89 -2.92
N GLU A 116 12.63 -15.42 -1.69
CA GLU A 116 11.84 -15.87 -0.54
C GLU A 116 10.40 -15.37 -0.65
N VAL A 117 10.20 -14.10 -1.02
CA VAL A 117 8.86 -13.53 -1.24
C VAL A 117 8.16 -14.26 -2.38
N ARG A 118 8.88 -14.52 -3.49
CA ARG A 118 8.36 -15.30 -4.63
C ARG A 118 7.88 -16.68 -4.18
N ARG A 119 8.70 -17.40 -3.40
CA ARG A 119 8.37 -18.74 -2.89
C ARG A 119 7.15 -18.73 -1.98
N VAL A 120 7.04 -17.76 -1.06
CA VAL A 120 5.89 -17.66 -0.14
C VAL A 120 4.62 -17.26 -0.91
N PHE A 121 4.74 -16.37 -1.89
CA PHE A 121 3.61 -16.01 -2.74
C PHE A 121 3.11 -17.19 -3.56
N ASP A 122 4.01 -17.99 -4.15
CA ASP A 122 3.64 -19.22 -4.85
C ASP A 122 2.87 -20.19 -3.95
N GLN A 123 3.35 -20.39 -2.72
CA GLN A 123 2.65 -21.21 -1.74
C GLN A 123 1.25 -20.65 -1.42
N ALA A 124 1.12 -19.33 -1.25
CA ALA A 124 -0.17 -18.71 -0.97
C ALA A 124 -1.17 -18.90 -2.13
N LEU A 125 -0.71 -18.84 -3.39
CA LEU A 125 -1.56 -19.13 -4.55
C LEU A 125 -2.00 -20.60 -4.58
N ASP A 126 -1.11 -21.53 -4.23
CA ASP A 126 -1.44 -22.95 -4.13
C ASP A 126 -2.44 -23.24 -3.00
N ASP A 127 -2.29 -22.58 -1.86
CA ASP A 127 -3.24 -22.66 -0.75
C ASP A 127 -4.61 -22.11 -1.16
N MET A 128 -4.66 -21.01 -1.92
CA MET A 128 -5.91 -20.47 -2.45
C MET A 128 -6.60 -21.44 -3.43
N ARG A 129 -5.83 -22.06 -4.34
CA ARG A 129 -6.35 -23.09 -5.25
C ARG A 129 -6.87 -24.30 -4.48
N ALA A 130 -6.14 -24.76 -3.46
CA ALA A 130 -6.56 -25.87 -2.61
C ALA A 130 -7.84 -25.56 -1.83
N ALA A 131 -8.07 -24.29 -1.48
CA ALA A 131 -9.30 -23.79 -0.87
C ALA A 131 -10.45 -23.53 -1.88
N GLY A 132 -10.27 -23.86 -3.17
CA GLY A 132 -11.32 -23.81 -4.19
C GLY A 132 -11.35 -22.54 -5.05
N ALA A 133 -10.38 -21.63 -4.90
CA ALA A 133 -10.28 -20.44 -5.73
C ALA A 133 -9.91 -20.80 -7.18
N VAL A 134 -10.43 -20.03 -8.13
CA VAL A 134 -9.98 -20.03 -9.52
C VAL A 134 -8.91 -18.96 -9.66
N VAL A 135 -7.64 -19.37 -9.63
CA VAL A 135 -6.49 -18.46 -9.69
C VAL A 135 -5.95 -18.37 -11.11
N GLU A 136 -6.00 -17.17 -11.69
CA GLU A 136 -5.45 -16.85 -13.01
C GLU A 136 -4.29 -15.85 -12.87
N GLU A 137 -3.15 -16.15 -13.49
CA GLU A 137 -2.01 -15.22 -13.50
C GLU A 137 -2.25 -14.12 -14.53
N VAL A 138 -2.03 -12.87 -14.10
CA VAL A 138 -2.19 -11.68 -14.94
C VAL A 138 -0.92 -10.83 -14.91
N GLU A 139 -0.68 -10.15 -16.03
CA GLU A 139 0.37 -9.14 -16.12
C GLU A 139 -0.24 -7.75 -16.02
N ILE A 140 0.37 -6.90 -15.20
CA ILE A 140 0.00 -5.49 -15.08
C ILE A 140 1.22 -4.67 -15.47
N GLN A 141 1.03 -3.82 -16.47
CA GLN A 141 2.03 -2.83 -16.87
C GLN A 141 1.67 -1.50 -16.21
N LEU A 142 2.60 -0.96 -15.45
CA LEU A 142 2.46 0.31 -14.74
C LEU A 142 3.59 1.26 -15.15
N PRO A 143 3.41 2.58 -14.96
CA PRO A 143 4.52 3.51 -14.95
C PRO A 143 5.60 3.07 -13.96
N ASP A 144 6.84 3.49 -14.22
CA ASP A 144 7.93 3.33 -13.27
C ASP A 144 7.57 4.02 -11.94
N SER A 145 7.56 3.25 -10.84
CA SER A 145 7.07 3.72 -9.55
C SER A 145 7.92 4.84 -8.97
N GLU A 146 9.25 4.78 -9.13
CA GLU A 146 10.17 5.80 -8.63
C GLU A 146 9.97 7.13 -9.38
N VAL A 147 9.90 7.07 -10.71
CA VAL A 147 9.65 8.26 -11.54
C VAL A 147 8.26 8.84 -11.26
N PHE A 148 7.25 7.96 -11.12
CA PHE A 148 5.89 8.39 -10.80
C PHE A 148 5.81 9.07 -9.43
N PHE A 149 6.43 8.45 -8.42
CA PHE A 149 6.52 8.99 -7.07
C PHE A 149 7.19 10.36 -7.06
N ASP A 150 8.34 10.52 -7.73
CA ASP A 150 9.03 11.82 -7.80
C ASP A 150 8.13 12.87 -8.45
N HIS A 151 7.48 12.53 -9.56
CA HIS A 151 6.59 13.45 -10.26
C HIS A 151 5.35 13.84 -9.45
N LEU A 152 4.80 12.93 -8.64
CA LEU A 152 3.55 13.17 -7.91
C LEU A 152 3.78 13.71 -6.49
N ASN A 153 4.80 13.22 -5.79
CA ASN A 153 5.02 13.48 -4.35
C ASN A 153 6.33 14.23 -4.08
N GLY A 154 7.25 14.32 -5.04
CA GLY A 154 8.58 14.90 -4.81
C GLY A 154 8.55 16.35 -4.30
N TYR A 155 7.57 17.15 -4.71
CA TYR A 155 7.42 18.53 -4.21
C TYR A 155 7.11 18.58 -2.70
N ALA A 156 6.35 17.62 -2.18
CA ALA A 156 6.01 17.58 -0.75
C ALA A 156 7.24 17.28 0.11
N TYR A 157 8.19 16.49 -0.41
CA TYR A 157 9.48 16.26 0.26
C TYR A 157 10.40 17.47 0.19
N ALA A 158 10.34 18.25 -0.91
CA ALA A 158 11.06 19.51 -0.99
C ALA A 158 10.53 20.53 0.03
N GLU A 159 9.21 20.65 0.17
CA GLU A 159 8.55 21.49 1.19
C GLU A 159 8.88 21.01 2.61
N LEU A 160 8.76 19.71 2.89
CA LEU A 160 9.12 19.14 4.19
C LEU A 160 10.58 19.43 4.57
N ALA A 161 11.52 19.29 3.64
CA ALA A 161 12.93 19.59 3.91
C ALA A 161 13.12 21.07 4.27
N GLU A 162 12.47 21.99 3.55
CA GLU A 162 12.54 23.43 3.83
C GLU A 162 11.92 23.78 5.21
N GLU A 163 10.80 23.15 5.58
CA GLU A 163 10.17 23.32 6.88
C GLU A 163 11.07 22.83 8.03
N LEU A 164 11.68 21.66 7.88
CA LEU A 164 12.60 21.10 8.88
C LEU A 164 13.83 22.00 9.05
N GLU A 165 14.44 22.46 7.94
CA GLU A 165 15.59 23.39 7.97
C GLU A 165 15.22 24.71 8.66
N ALA A 166 14.09 25.32 8.29
CA ALA A 166 13.60 26.55 8.91
C ALA A 166 13.30 26.38 10.40
N GLY A 167 12.88 25.18 10.82
CA GLY A 167 12.66 24.79 12.21
C GLY A 167 13.93 24.44 12.99
N GLY A 168 15.09 24.38 12.34
CA GLY A 168 16.34 23.94 12.96
C GLY A 168 16.37 22.44 13.28
N VAL A 169 15.54 21.64 12.60
CA VAL A 169 15.51 20.19 12.70
C VAL A 169 16.43 19.59 11.66
N GLU A 170 17.23 18.61 12.06
CA GLU A 170 18.12 17.88 11.15
C GLU A 170 17.31 17.17 10.06
N VAL A 171 17.59 17.49 8.79
CA VAL A 171 17.00 16.79 7.65
C VAL A 171 17.74 15.49 7.43
N TRP A 172 17.01 14.37 7.53
CA TRP A 172 17.59 13.07 7.27
C TRP A 172 18.07 12.95 5.83
N PRO A 173 19.21 12.26 5.58
CA PRO A 173 19.81 12.23 4.25
C PRO A 173 18.88 11.70 3.15
N MET A 174 18.03 10.73 3.47
CA MET A 174 16.99 10.22 2.55
C MET A 174 15.97 11.30 2.16
N ILE A 175 15.50 12.10 3.13
CA ILE A 175 14.57 13.21 2.86
C ILE A 175 15.25 14.27 2.01
N ALA A 176 16.52 14.59 2.29
CA ALA A 176 17.30 15.52 1.50
C ALA A 176 17.47 15.06 0.04
N GLU A 177 17.72 13.77 -0.20
CA GLU A 177 17.81 13.19 -1.53
C GLU A 177 16.46 13.24 -2.29
N MET A 178 15.36 12.88 -1.61
CA MET A 178 14.01 12.96 -2.19
C MET A 178 13.62 14.40 -2.52
N ALA A 179 13.94 15.35 -1.64
CA ALA A 179 13.75 16.79 -1.88
C ALA A 179 14.52 17.27 -3.11
N GLU A 180 15.79 16.86 -3.26
CA GLU A 180 16.64 17.24 -4.39
C GLU A 180 16.13 16.68 -5.73
N ARG A 181 15.56 15.46 -5.75
CA ARG A 181 14.86 14.93 -6.92
C ARG A 181 13.57 15.69 -7.19
N GLY A 182 12.76 15.93 -6.16
CA GLY A 182 11.51 16.68 -6.24
C GLY A 182 11.67 18.09 -6.80
N ARG A 183 12.73 18.82 -6.42
CA ARG A 183 13.03 20.17 -6.93
C ARG A 183 13.28 20.22 -8.45
N LYS A 184 13.63 19.09 -9.08
CA LYS A 184 13.88 18.99 -10.52
C LYS A 184 12.60 18.73 -11.33
N VAL A 185 11.49 18.44 -10.65
CA VAL A 185 10.20 18.13 -11.28
C VAL A 185 9.51 19.42 -11.71
N THR A 186 9.11 19.49 -12.99
CA THR A 186 8.35 20.62 -13.52
C THR A 186 6.86 20.49 -13.22
N GLY A 187 6.14 21.61 -13.12
CA GLY A 187 4.68 21.59 -12.95
C GLY A 187 3.94 20.82 -14.05
N ARG A 188 4.50 20.74 -15.27
CA ARG A 188 3.96 19.89 -16.34
C ARG A 188 4.06 18.40 -16.02
N GLN A 189 5.17 17.95 -15.43
CA GLN A 189 5.34 16.56 -14.99
C GLN A 189 4.39 16.22 -13.85
N VAL A 190 4.24 17.11 -12.86
CA VAL A 190 3.26 16.96 -11.78
C VAL A 190 1.85 16.81 -12.35
N TYR A 191 1.46 17.72 -13.25
CA TYR A 191 0.15 17.67 -13.89
C TYR A 191 -0.06 16.38 -14.68
N ALA A 192 0.93 15.93 -15.45
CA ALA A 192 0.84 14.69 -16.23
C ALA A 192 0.74 13.44 -15.33
N ALA A 193 1.50 13.37 -14.23
CA ALA A 193 1.41 12.28 -13.27
C ALA A 193 0.03 12.21 -12.61
N PHE A 194 -0.49 13.36 -12.17
CA PHE A 194 -1.81 13.44 -11.54
C PHE A 194 -2.96 13.07 -12.49
N THR A 195 -2.86 13.46 -13.76
CA THR A 195 -3.94 13.25 -14.74
C THR A 195 -3.78 11.94 -15.50
N SER A 196 -2.90 11.91 -16.50
CA SER A 196 -2.69 10.75 -17.37
C SER A 196 -2.11 9.57 -16.61
N GLY A 197 -1.14 9.80 -15.72
CA GLY A 197 -0.47 8.72 -15.00
C GLY A 197 -1.39 7.97 -14.03
N LYS A 198 -2.14 8.67 -13.17
CA LYS A 198 -3.17 8.03 -12.33
C LYS A 198 -4.24 7.31 -13.14
N THR A 199 -4.64 7.89 -14.28
CA THR A 199 -5.62 7.25 -15.19
C THR A 199 -5.08 5.95 -15.78
N GLU A 200 -3.82 5.94 -16.19
CA GLU A 200 -3.13 4.74 -16.69
C GLU A 200 -3.07 3.65 -15.63
N ILE A 201 -2.65 4.00 -14.41
CA ILE A 201 -2.61 3.08 -13.26
C ILE A 201 -4.00 2.50 -12.97
N TYR A 202 -5.03 3.35 -12.85
CA TYR A 202 -6.41 2.92 -12.62
C TYR A 202 -6.88 1.93 -13.70
N ASN A 203 -6.68 2.26 -14.97
CA ASN A 203 -7.12 1.42 -16.09
C ASN A 203 -6.39 0.07 -16.12
N ALA A 204 -5.11 0.04 -15.76
CA ALA A 204 -4.33 -1.20 -15.67
C ALA A 204 -4.92 -2.15 -14.62
N PHE A 205 -5.23 -1.64 -13.42
CA PHE A 205 -5.89 -2.44 -12.38
C PHE A 205 -7.32 -2.82 -12.75
N ALA A 206 -8.11 -1.91 -13.33
CA ALA A 206 -9.47 -2.21 -13.77
C ALA A 206 -9.50 -3.30 -14.85
N GLY A 207 -8.54 -3.27 -15.78
CA GLY A 207 -8.33 -4.32 -16.78
C GLY A 207 -7.99 -5.66 -16.13
N ALA A 208 -7.04 -5.68 -15.19
CA ALA A 208 -6.63 -6.91 -14.49
C ALA A 208 -7.73 -7.50 -13.61
N LEU A 209 -8.60 -6.66 -13.05
CA LEU A 209 -9.77 -7.10 -12.27
C LEU A 209 -10.97 -7.47 -13.14
N THR A 210 -10.90 -7.32 -14.47
CA THR A 210 -12.02 -7.67 -15.35
C THR A 210 -12.26 -9.18 -15.30
N GLY A 211 -13.39 -9.58 -14.70
CA GLY A 211 -13.73 -10.98 -14.51
C GLY A 211 -13.10 -11.63 -13.27
N ALA A 212 -12.35 -10.90 -12.46
CA ALA A 212 -11.88 -11.35 -11.15
C ALA A 212 -12.69 -10.70 -10.02
N ASP A 213 -12.78 -11.37 -8.87
CA ASP A 213 -13.41 -10.83 -7.66
C ASP A 213 -12.39 -10.10 -6.79
N VAL A 214 -11.13 -10.56 -6.81
CA VAL A 214 -10.00 -9.96 -6.10
C VAL A 214 -8.71 -10.06 -6.92
N LEU A 215 -7.79 -9.14 -6.65
CA LEU A 215 -6.41 -9.21 -7.11
C LEU A 215 -5.48 -9.53 -5.93
N VAL A 216 -4.52 -10.41 -6.13
CA VAL A 216 -3.50 -10.76 -5.14
C VAL A 216 -2.10 -10.50 -5.70
N THR A 217 -1.26 -9.89 -4.88
CA THR A 217 0.13 -9.56 -5.19
C THR A 217 0.91 -9.49 -3.87
N PRO A 218 2.23 -9.76 -3.85
CA PRO A 218 3.02 -9.54 -2.65
C PRO A 218 2.90 -8.10 -2.15
N THR A 219 2.84 -7.91 -0.83
CA THR A 219 2.75 -6.55 -0.26
C THR A 219 4.07 -5.80 -0.37
N THR A 220 5.19 -6.49 -0.18
CA THR A 220 6.53 -5.93 -0.33
C THR A 220 7.35 -6.82 -1.24
N PRO A 221 8.26 -6.26 -2.07
CA PRO A 221 9.11 -7.05 -2.96
C PRO A 221 10.24 -7.78 -2.23
N VAL A 222 10.48 -7.45 -0.96
CA VAL A 222 11.56 -7.97 -0.11
C VAL A 222 11.01 -8.33 1.28
N PRO A 223 11.64 -9.27 2.00
CA PRO A 223 11.28 -9.59 3.39
C PRO A 223 11.75 -8.48 4.35
N ALA A 224 11.47 -8.66 5.64
CA ALA A 224 12.04 -7.82 6.69
C ALA A 224 13.58 -7.87 6.64
N PHE A 225 14.22 -6.71 6.79
CA PHE A 225 15.64 -6.50 6.59
C PHE A 225 16.30 -5.95 7.87
N PRO A 226 17.62 -6.15 8.06
CA PRO A 226 18.34 -5.53 9.15
C PRO A 226 18.29 -4.00 9.11
N HIS A 227 18.23 -3.36 10.27
CA HIS A 227 18.35 -1.92 10.37
C HIS A 227 19.75 -1.48 9.90
N ALA A 228 19.83 -0.65 8.84
CA ALA A 228 21.13 -0.24 8.26
C ALA A 228 21.45 1.25 8.46
N GLY A 229 20.95 1.85 9.56
CA GLY A 229 21.17 3.26 9.85
C GLY A 229 20.27 4.17 9.03
N ASP A 230 20.65 5.46 8.94
CA ASP A 230 19.75 6.55 8.53
C ASP A 230 19.37 6.55 7.05
N TYR A 231 20.10 5.81 6.21
CA TYR A 231 19.81 5.65 4.78
C TYR A 231 18.95 4.41 4.47
N GLY A 232 18.77 3.51 5.45
CA GLY A 232 18.24 2.16 5.20
C GLY A 232 19.19 1.29 4.37
N PRO A 233 19.03 -0.05 4.37
CA PRO A 233 19.90 -0.91 3.57
C PRO A 233 19.67 -0.72 2.08
N ARG A 234 20.71 -0.87 1.26
CA ARG A 234 20.52 -1.32 -0.13
C ARG A 234 20.28 -2.82 -0.09
N VAL A 235 19.20 -3.29 -0.71
CA VAL A 235 18.91 -4.72 -0.77
C VAL A 235 19.51 -5.29 -2.04
N LEU A 236 20.09 -6.48 -1.93
CA LEU A 236 20.52 -7.26 -3.08
C LEU A 236 19.41 -8.27 -3.38
N VAL A 237 18.77 -8.15 -4.55
CA VAL A 237 17.80 -9.13 -5.04
C VAL A 237 18.41 -9.84 -6.23
N ASP A 238 18.50 -11.17 -6.19
CA ASP A 238 19.14 -11.99 -7.22
C ASP A 238 20.57 -11.52 -7.61
N GLY A 239 21.30 -10.95 -6.63
CA GLY A 239 22.66 -10.45 -6.82
C GLY A 239 22.77 -9.06 -7.47
N GLN A 240 21.66 -8.35 -7.66
CA GLN A 240 21.63 -6.97 -8.18
C GLN A 240 21.25 -5.98 -7.08
N GLU A 241 21.93 -4.83 -7.04
CA GLU A 241 21.52 -3.71 -6.18
C GLU A 241 20.19 -3.14 -6.66
N THR A 242 19.24 -3.02 -5.74
CA THR A 242 17.94 -2.42 -6.00
C THR A 242 17.96 -0.90 -5.79
N ALA A 243 16.85 -0.24 -6.16
CA ALA A 243 16.54 1.11 -5.71
C ALA A 243 16.67 1.24 -4.17
N PRO A 244 16.85 2.48 -3.63
CA PRO A 244 16.81 2.73 -2.20
C PRO A 244 15.59 2.06 -1.57
N LEU A 245 15.78 1.39 -0.42
CA LEU A 245 14.74 0.57 0.18
C LEU A 245 13.45 1.30 0.46
N ALA A 246 13.53 2.58 0.86
CA ALA A 246 12.37 3.40 1.10
C ALA A 246 11.47 3.53 -0.13
N LEU A 247 12.04 3.46 -1.34
CA LEU A 247 11.31 3.46 -2.60
C LEU A 247 10.88 2.04 -3.01
N LEU A 248 11.74 1.06 -2.73
CA LEU A 248 11.46 -0.33 -3.07
C LEU A 248 10.26 -0.90 -2.31
N ILE A 249 10.17 -0.68 -0.99
CA ILE A 249 9.17 -1.36 -0.13
C ILE A 249 7.72 -0.98 -0.44
N HIS A 250 7.48 0.19 -1.05
CA HIS A 250 6.14 0.65 -1.40
C HIS A 250 5.79 0.48 -2.87
N SER A 251 6.73 0.02 -3.71
CA SER A 251 6.52 -0.19 -5.16
C SER A 251 5.33 -1.11 -5.48
N MET A 252 4.94 -1.98 -4.56
CA MET A 252 3.77 -2.87 -4.69
C MET A 252 2.49 -2.33 -4.05
N THR A 253 2.60 -1.35 -3.16
CA THR A 253 1.46 -0.81 -2.40
C THR A 253 1.00 0.56 -2.86
N GLU A 254 1.88 1.38 -3.42
CA GLU A 254 1.57 2.71 -3.91
C GLU A 254 0.68 2.69 -5.16
N PRO A 255 0.96 1.92 -6.23
CA PRO A 255 0.09 1.92 -7.41
C PRO A 255 -1.39 1.60 -7.12
N PRO A 256 -1.76 0.57 -6.32
CA PRO A 256 -3.16 0.33 -6.01
C PRO A 256 -3.79 1.44 -5.14
N ALA A 257 -2.99 2.22 -4.40
CA ALA A 257 -3.50 3.39 -3.70
C ALA A 257 -3.87 4.52 -4.67
N HIS A 258 -3.04 4.79 -5.69
CA HIS A 258 -3.37 5.73 -6.77
C HIS A 258 -4.55 5.28 -7.64
N ALA A 259 -4.78 3.96 -7.74
CA ALA A 259 -5.99 3.41 -8.36
C ALA A 259 -7.25 3.53 -7.47
N GLY A 260 -7.11 4.01 -6.22
CA GLY A 260 -8.20 4.18 -5.27
C GLY A 260 -8.77 2.87 -4.71
N LEU A 261 -8.05 1.76 -4.85
CA LEU A 261 -8.53 0.44 -4.46
C LEU A 261 -8.40 0.23 -2.93
N PRO A 262 -9.37 -0.42 -2.27
CA PRO A 262 -9.14 -0.98 -0.95
C PRO A 262 -8.12 -2.12 -1.03
N ALA A 263 -7.35 -2.33 0.03
CA ALA A 263 -6.39 -3.42 0.09
C ALA A 263 -6.18 -3.92 1.52
N LEU A 264 -5.82 -5.20 1.64
CA LEU A 264 -5.45 -5.85 2.90
C LEU A 264 -4.07 -6.47 2.72
N SER A 265 -3.22 -6.32 3.73
CA SER A 265 -1.99 -7.10 3.91
C SER A 265 -2.13 -8.03 5.09
#